data_AF-A0A7T7CF53-F1
#
_entry.id   AF-A0A7T7CF53-F1
#
_cell.length_a   1.000
_cell.length_b   1.000
_cell.length_c   1.000
_cell.angle_alpha   90.00
_cell.angle_beta   90.00
_cell.angle_gamma   90.00
#
_symmetry.space_group_name_H-M   'P 1'
#
loop_
_entity.id
_entity.type
_entity.pdbx_description
1 polymer ?
#
loop_
_entity_poly.entity_id
_entity_poly.type
_entity_poly.pdbx_seq_one_letter_code
_entity_poly.pdbx_strand_id
1 'polypeptide(L)'
;MIPYTEQKDEWYGNFMQISSDEKYEMIMEVLEQNVPDDELIEDDFGLITVEFKSDLIHDNQYEKAIHMIEKTKESTDKFYQNEFPYLSNFAVEYYLYTKDFDKLHVHLHPFIANPGHVYEMFLPLYEKIRFYQMDELMLKLAEELNEPIQDSDELIPGAESDLIDTIFFNACQEFYQTLDTQQLENTLRKYDYNTNFEPEQQFLKKIATAGDEEPIFTRNDWATVVQNNSKDKARSLFWAFAVYMFKKGNFHFSISASIWFPYFNMLARKESLSNFRLQYQDLDELIGKFFGFMSNTEEQGFALLWGIPYIYDFLRDQQLVTEEISDKALEHVATVKNDLFKVYKDDIWRFDFVHTWVKPSSVNDESFTEEKNHFHQTFLDRTMKRSSTKNGANPFLDHSVQMSLFDDLVNEGGNKQQTKSQPTKAAKSKKRKKAKQQQKKNRKK
;
A
#
# COMPACT_ATOMS: atom_id res chain seq x y z
N MET A 1 22.92 26.21 -26.93
CA MET A 1 22.63 24.77 -26.99
C MET A 1 22.36 24.36 -28.42
N ILE A 2 22.37 23.05 -28.66
CA ILE A 2 21.89 22.41 -29.88
C ILE A 2 20.35 22.38 -29.81
N PRO A 3 19.61 22.93 -30.79
CA PRO A 3 18.14 22.87 -30.79
C PRO A 3 17.65 21.41 -30.86
N TYR A 4 16.77 21.02 -29.95
CA TYR A 4 16.27 19.64 -29.84
C TYR A 4 15.64 19.14 -31.14
N THR A 5 14.73 19.93 -31.71
CA THR A 5 13.96 19.55 -32.92
C THR A 5 14.80 19.48 -34.19
N GLU A 6 15.96 20.12 -34.24
CA GLU A 6 16.80 20.19 -35.45
C GLU A 6 17.92 19.14 -35.46
N GLN A 7 18.41 18.71 -34.29
CA GLN A 7 19.61 17.87 -34.14
C GLN A 7 19.47 16.85 -32.99
N LYS A 8 18.40 16.05 -33.03
CA LYS A 8 18.00 15.09 -31.97
C LYS A 8 19.12 14.14 -31.54
N ASP A 9 19.80 13.50 -32.49
CA ASP A 9 20.88 12.54 -32.21
C ASP A 9 22.06 13.21 -31.48
N GLU A 10 22.40 14.43 -31.88
CA GLU A 10 23.48 15.21 -31.26
C GLU A 10 23.07 15.70 -29.86
N TRP A 11 21.81 16.14 -29.72
CA TRP A 11 21.23 16.52 -28.43
C TRP A 11 21.27 15.35 -27.44
N TYR A 12 20.81 14.16 -27.85
CA TYR A 12 20.82 12.96 -27.00
C TYR A 12 22.25 12.50 -26.67
N GLY A 13 23.14 12.52 -27.67
CA GLY A 13 24.56 12.21 -27.46
C GLY A 13 25.22 13.12 -26.42
N ASN A 14 24.88 14.41 -26.43
CA ASN A 14 25.34 15.37 -25.42
C ASN A 14 24.66 15.13 -24.06
N PHE A 15 23.34 14.93 -24.03
CA PHE A 15 22.57 14.68 -22.81
C PHE A 15 23.16 13.51 -21.99
N MET A 16 23.62 12.45 -22.66
CA MET A 16 24.20 11.29 -21.98
C MET A 16 25.60 11.51 -21.39
N GLN A 17 26.29 12.61 -21.72
CA GLN A 17 27.68 12.87 -21.34
C GLN A 17 27.87 13.99 -20.32
N ILE A 18 26.83 14.77 -20.06
CA ILE A 18 26.87 15.95 -19.19
C ILE A 18 26.42 15.63 -17.76
N SER A 19 26.62 16.61 -16.86
CA SER A 19 26.24 16.49 -15.45
C SER A 19 24.71 16.48 -15.25
N SER A 20 24.24 16.01 -14.09
CA SER A 20 22.81 16.01 -13.72
C SER A 20 22.21 17.42 -13.79
N ASP A 21 22.94 18.44 -13.34
CA ASP A 21 22.49 19.84 -13.44
C ASP A 21 22.34 20.29 -14.90
N GLU A 22 23.28 19.95 -15.77
CA GLU A 22 23.20 20.32 -17.19
C GLU A 22 22.10 19.55 -17.94
N LYS A 23 21.88 18.27 -17.60
CA LYS A 23 20.74 17.48 -18.10
C LYS A 23 19.41 18.13 -17.73
N TYR A 24 19.30 18.60 -16.49
CA TYR A 24 18.12 19.31 -16.01
C TYR A 24 17.85 20.56 -16.84
N GLU A 25 18.86 21.42 -17.02
CA GLU A 25 18.71 22.62 -17.85
C GLU A 25 18.32 22.28 -19.30
N MET A 26 18.89 21.22 -19.88
CA MET A 26 18.53 20.78 -21.24
C MET A 26 17.08 20.31 -21.36
N ILE A 27 16.55 19.56 -20.37
CA ILE A 27 15.13 19.16 -20.39
C ILE A 27 14.22 20.38 -20.21
N MET A 28 14.54 21.27 -19.27
CA MET A 28 13.75 22.48 -19.05
C MET A 28 13.71 23.36 -20.31
N GLU A 29 14.83 23.48 -21.04
CA GLU A 29 14.87 24.19 -22.32
C GLU A 29 13.90 23.59 -23.35
N VAL A 30 13.86 22.26 -23.49
CA VAL A 30 12.92 21.59 -24.41
C VAL A 30 11.46 21.91 -24.04
N LEU A 31 11.14 21.85 -22.74
CA LEU A 31 9.80 22.18 -22.24
C LEU A 31 9.44 23.66 -22.43
N GLU A 32 10.42 24.56 -22.43
CA GLU A 32 10.21 26.00 -22.67
C GLU A 32 10.08 26.38 -24.15
N GLN A 33 10.61 25.55 -25.06
CA GLN A 33 10.54 25.78 -26.51
C GLN A 33 9.14 25.56 -27.10
N ASN A 34 8.17 25.07 -26.31
CA ASN A 34 6.81 24.71 -26.77
C ASN A 34 6.84 23.74 -27.97
N VAL A 35 7.71 22.73 -27.92
CA VAL A 35 7.75 21.66 -28.92
C VAL A 35 6.37 20.98 -28.95
N PRO A 36 5.78 20.71 -30.14
CA PRO A 36 4.47 20.05 -30.21
C PRO A 36 4.46 18.69 -29.50
N ASP A 37 3.43 18.44 -28.69
CA ASP A 37 3.33 17.20 -27.90
C ASP A 37 3.47 15.92 -28.73
N ASP A 38 2.93 15.91 -29.96
CA ASP A 38 3.03 14.76 -30.87
C ASP A 38 4.48 14.43 -31.23
N GLU A 39 5.33 15.44 -31.39
CA GLU A 39 6.75 15.24 -31.68
C GLU A 39 7.48 14.65 -30.46
N LEU A 40 7.22 15.17 -29.26
CA LEU A 40 7.80 14.65 -28.02
C LEU A 40 7.40 13.19 -27.75
N ILE A 41 6.17 12.82 -28.08
CA ILE A 41 5.67 11.44 -27.97
C ILE A 41 6.35 10.54 -29.01
N GLU A 42 6.44 10.97 -30.27
CA GLU A 42 7.07 10.19 -31.35
C GLU A 42 8.57 9.97 -31.13
N ASP A 43 9.24 10.90 -30.44
CA ASP A 43 10.67 10.85 -30.15
C ASP A 43 11.04 10.07 -28.86
N ASP A 44 10.07 9.42 -28.20
CA ASP A 44 10.25 8.75 -26.91
C ASP A 44 10.83 9.69 -25.80
N PHE A 45 10.59 11.01 -25.90
CA PHE A 45 11.06 11.97 -24.89
C PHE A 45 10.46 11.70 -23.50
N GLY A 46 9.34 11.00 -23.45
CA GLY A 46 8.68 10.51 -22.22
C GLY A 46 9.63 9.63 -21.40
N LEU A 47 10.29 8.68 -22.06
CA LEU A 47 11.25 7.80 -21.40
C LEU A 47 12.42 8.58 -20.80
N ILE A 48 12.99 9.53 -21.55
CA ILE A 48 14.08 10.40 -21.10
C ILE A 48 13.65 11.19 -19.85
N THR A 49 12.44 11.76 -19.88
CA THR A 49 11.90 12.56 -18.78
C THR A 49 11.67 11.70 -17.53
N VAL A 50 11.10 10.50 -17.68
CA VAL A 50 10.82 9.58 -16.58
C VAL A 50 12.10 9.00 -15.97
N GLU A 51 13.07 8.61 -16.80
CA GLU A 51 14.39 8.14 -16.34
C GLU A 51 15.13 9.25 -15.60
N PHE A 52 15.19 10.45 -16.18
CA PHE A 52 15.90 11.56 -15.55
C PHE A 52 15.24 12.05 -14.26
N LYS A 53 13.89 12.01 -14.17
CA LYS A 53 13.19 12.21 -12.89
C LYS A 53 13.71 11.24 -11.84
N SER A 54 13.92 9.98 -12.21
CA SER A 54 14.44 8.95 -11.30
C SER A 54 15.89 9.24 -10.88
N ASP A 55 16.72 9.75 -11.79
CA ASP A 55 18.08 10.24 -11.46
C ASP A 55 18.03 11.41 -10.46
N LEU A 56 17.14 12.39 -10.66
CA LEU A 56 16.98 13.52 -9.73
C LEU A 56 16.54 13.06 -8.33
N ILE A 57 15.61 12.08 -8.25
CA ILE A 57 15.17 11.50 -6.98
C ILE A 57 16.34 10.77 -6.30
N HIS A 58 17.11 9.99 -7.06
CA HIS A 58 18.28 9.29 -6.57
C HIS A 58 19.35 10.22 -5.99
N ASP A 59 19.51 11.40 -6.59
CA ASP A 59 20.43 12.44 -6.15
C ASP A 59 19.84 13.36 -5.05
N ASN A 60 18.66 13.02 -4.51
CA ASN A 60 17.92 13.81 -3.52
C ASN A 60 17.68 15.28 -3.97
N GLN A 61 17.45 15.46 -5.28
CA GLN A 61 17.08 16.72 -5.93
C GLN A 61 15.56 16.79 -6.15
N TYR A 62 14.80 16.49 -5.10
CA TYR A 62 13.34 16.35 -5.16
C TYR A 62 12.63 17.59 -5.69
N GLU A 63 13.06 18.79 -5.27
CA GLU A 63 12.46 20.05 -5.73
C GLU A 63 12.63 20.26 -7.23
N LYS A 64 13.76 19.82 -7.82
CA LYS A 64 13.95 19.87 -9.27
C LYS A 64 13.09 18.85 -9.99
N ALA A 65 12.96 17.64 -9.44
CA ALA A 65 12.07 16.62 -10.00
C ALA A 65 10.61 17.13 -10.01
N ILE A 66 10.15 17.73 -8.92
CA ILE A 66 8.83 18.36 -8.82
C ILE A 66 8.68 19.51 -9.83
N HIS A 67 9.63 20.44 -9.88
CA HIS A 67 9.57 21.57 -10.81
C HIS A 67 9.52 21.08 -12.27
N MET A 68 10.29 20.05 -12.62
CA MET A 68 10.26 19.43 -13.94
C MET A 68 8.87 18.82 -14.24
N ILE A 69 8.29 18.06 -13.30
CA ILE A 69 6.96 17.46 -13.47
C ILE A 69 5.88 18.54 -13.68
N GLU A 70 5.90 19.59 -12.86
CA GLU A 70 4.97 20.72 -12.97
C GLU A 70 5.13 21.42 -14.32
N LYS A 71 6.38 21.66 -14.76
CA LYS A 71 6.66 22.28 -16.06
C LYS A 71 6.19 21.44 -17.23
N THR A 72 6.39 20.12 -17.19
CA THR A 72 5.88 19.19 -18.20
C THR A 72 4.36 19.28 -18.30
N LYS A 73 3.66 19.26 -17.15
CA LYS A 73 2.20 19.39 -17.12
C LYS A 73 1.71 20.72 -17.72
N GLU A 74 2.39 21.83 -17.40
CA GLU A 74 1.99 23.16 -17.87
C GLU A 74 2.27 23.39 -19.36
N SER A 75 3.38 22.86 -19.85
CA SER A 75 3.91 23.20 -21.18
C SER A 75 3.47 22.21 -22.26
N THR A 76 3.19 20.96 -21.88
CA THR A 76 2.95 19.85 -22.81
C THR A 76 1.85 18.89 -22.28
N ASP A 77 0.60 19.37 -22.20
CA ASP A 77 -0.50 18.62 -21.55
C ASP A 77 -0.73 17.23 -22.14
N LYS A 78 -0.79 17.06 -23.47
CA LYS A 78 -1.04 15.74 -24.08
C LYS A 78 0.14 14.79 -23.83
N PHE A 79 1.36 15.30 -23.89
CA PHE A 79 2.56 14.53 -23.55
C PHE A 79 2.53 14.11 -22.08
N TYR A 80 2.21 15.04 -21.17
CA TYR A 80 2.04 14.75 -19.75
C TYR A 80 0.95 13.69 -19.52
N GLN A 81 -0.21 13.76 -20.18
CA GLN A 81 -1.25 12.74 -20.04
C GLN A 81 -0.80 11.34 -20.50
N ASN A 82 0.22 11.22 -21.36
CA ASN A 82 0.78 9.92 -21.74
C ASN A 82 1.68 9.35 -20.63
N GLU A 83 2.41 10.22 -19.93
CA GLU A 83 3.44 9.83 -18.95
C GLU A 83 3.04 10.06 -17.48
N PHE A 84 1.84 10.60 -17.23
CA PHE A 84 1.41 11.03 -15.89
C PHE A 84 1.53 9.94 -14.82
N PRO A 85 1.32 8.63 -15.08
CA PRO A 85 1.40 7.64 -14.01
C PRO A 85 2.81 7.56 -13.42
N TYR A 86 3.82 7.72 -14.29
CA TYR A 86 5.22 7.73 -13.92
C TYR A 86 5.68 9.09 -13.41
N LEU A 87 5.09 10.21 -13.83
CA LEU A 87 5.47 11.53 -13.35
C LEU A 87 4.77 11.88 -12.02
N SER A 88 3.45 11.67 -11.96
CA SER A 88 2.60 12.08 -10.84
C SER A 88 2.77 11.22 -9.61
N ASN A 89 3.23 9.96 -9.72
CA ASN A 89 3.40 9.09 -8.56
C ASN A 89 4.33 9.71 -7.51
N PHE A 90 5.49 10.19 -7.94
CA PHE A 90 6.46 10.83 -7.07
C PHE A 90 5.93 12.15 -6.52
N ALA A 91 5.24 12.96 -7.34
CA ALA A 91 4.64 14.20 -6.88
C ALA A 91 3.61 13.97 -5.77
N VAL A 92 2.77 12.95 -5.90
CA VAL A 92 1.81 12.55 -4.86
C VAL A 92 2.54 12.15 -3.57
N GLU A 93 3.58 11.32 -3.66
CA GLU A 93 4.37 10.91 -2.47
C GLU A 93 5.06 12.10 -1.78
N TYR A 94 5.68 12.97 -2.57
CA TYR A 94 6.34 14.17 -2.09
C TYR A 94 5.37 15.11 -1.37
N TYR A 95 4.18 15.31 -1.93
CA TYR A 95 3.17 16.19 -1.33
C TYR A 95 2.44 15.57 -0.14
N LEU A 96 2.34 14.24 -0.06
CA LEU A 96 1.95 13.56 1.17
C LEU A 96 2.96 13.79 2.29
N TYR A 97 4.26 13.64 1.99
CA TYR A 97 5.34 13.83 2.96
C TYR A 97 5.45 15.28 3.45
N THR A 98 5.44 16.24 2.51
CA THR A 98 5.55 17.68 2.81
C THR A 98 4.24 18.32 3.27
N LYS A 99 3.12 17.57 3.21
CA LYS A 99 1.78 17.97 3.64
C LYS A 99 1.20 19.15 2.86
N ASP A 100 1.56 19.29 1.58
CA ASP A 100 0.95 20.26 0.67
C ASP A 100 -0.25 19.62 -0.04
N PHE A 101 -1.39 19.62 0.64
CA PHE A 101 -2.58 18.91 0.17
C PHE A 101 -3.26 19.56 -1.04
N ASP A 102 -3.09 20.87 -1.22
CA ASP A 102 -3.61 21.56 -2.41
C ASP A 102 -2.92 21.01 -3.66
N LYS A 103 -1.59 20.90 -3.63
CA LYS A 103 -0.82 20.30 -4.73
C LYS A 103 -1.01 18.80 -4.86
N LEU A 104 -1.20 18.07 -3.75
CA LEU A 104 -1.56 16.65 -3.78
C LEU A 104 -2.80 16.40 -4.65
N HIS A 105 -3.87 17.18 -4.46
CA HIS A 105 -5.10 17.03 -5.25
C HIS A 105 -4.87 17.26 -6.75
N VAL A 106 -4.00 18.22 -7.10
CA VAL A 106 -3.65 18.55 -8.48
C VAL A 106 -2.97 17.37 -9.20
N HIS A 107 -2.15 16.59 -8.49
CA HIS A 107 -1.47 15.41 -9.04
C HIS A 107 -2.26 14.11 -8.92
N LEU A 108 -3.27 14.05 -8.05
CA LEU A 108 -4.22 12.93 -8.01
C LEU A 108 -5.24 12.97 -9.14
N HIS A 109 -5.58 14.16 -9.66
CA HIS A 109 -6.64 14.33 -10.65
C HIS A 109 -6.51 13.42 -11.89
N PRO A 110 -5.33 13.23 -12.51
CA PRO A 110 -5.20 12.34 -13.67
C PRO A 110 -5.51 10.87 -13.37
N PHE A 111 -5.20 10.38 -12.16
CA PHE A 111 -5.57 9.02 -11.73
C PHE A 111 -7.09 8.87 -11.59
N ILE A 112 -7.76 9.91 -11.10
CA ILE A 112 -9.22 9.95 -10.97
C ILE A 112 -9.90 10.01 -12.34
N ALA A 113 -9.31 10.74 -13.28
CA ALA A 113 -9.84 10.87 -14.63
C ALA A 113 -9.68 9.60 -15.48
N ASN A 114 -8.66 8.76 -15.18
CA ASN A 114 -8.31 7.58 -15.98
C ASN A 114 -8.17 6.28 -15.16
N PRO A 115 -9.13 5.93 -14.29
CA PRO A 115 -8.92 4.91 -13.26
C PRO A 115 -8.68 3.52 -13.84
N GLY A 116 -9.29 3.17 -14.97
CA GLY A 116 -9.16 1.83 -15.56
C GLY A 116 -7.73 1.49 -16.03
N HIS A 117 -6.99 2.47 -16.52
CA HIS A 117 -5.70 2.25 -17.18
C HIS A 117 -4.53 2.18 -16.19
N VAL A 118 -4.64 2.91 -15.08
CA VAL A 118 -3.49 3.18 -14.19
C VAL A 118 -3.73 2.71 -12.76
N TYR A 119 -4.81 1.95 -12.53
CA TYR A 119 -5.22 1.56 -11.19
C TYR A 119 -4.11 0.83 -10.41
N GLU A 120 -3.37 -0.08 -11.06
CA GLU A 120 -2.29 -0.83 -10.41
C GLU A 120 -1.16 0.08 -9.89
N MET A 121 -0.89 1.21 -10.58
CA MET A 121 0.08 2.22 -10.13
C MET A 121 -0.50 3.17 -9.09
N PHE A 122 -1.82 3.32 -9.05
CA PHE A 122 -2.52 4.13 -8.06
C PHE A 122 -2.62 3.45 -6.69
N LEU A 123 -2.72 2.11 -6.64
CA LEU A 123 -2.90 1.37 -5.39
C LEU A 123 -1.86 1.68 -4.30
N PRO A 124 -0.53 1.71 -4.58
CA PRO A 124 0.46 2.12 -3.57
C PRO A 124 0.22 3.53 -3.04
N LEU A 125 -0.16 4.48 -3.91
CA LEU A 125 -0.45 5.85 -3.53
C LEU A 125 -1.71 5.92 -2.65
N TYR A 126 -2.73 5.13 -3.00
CA TYR A 126 -3.96 5.00 -2.22
C TYR A 126 -3.70 4.46 -0.81
N GLU A 127 -2.82 3.46 -0.68
CA GLU A 127 -2.37 2.95 0.62
C GLU A 127 -1.61 4.03 1.41
N LYS A 128 -0.75 4.84 0.78
CA LYS A 128 -0.12 5.97 1.48
C LYS A 128 -1.15 6.98 1.96
N ILE A 129 -2.13 7.37 1.14
CA ILE A 129 -3.21 8.29 1.56
C ILE A 129 -3.94 7.73 2.79
N ARG A 130 -4.25 6.43 2.78
CA ARG A 130 -4.81 5.71 3.93
C ARG A 130 -3.90 5.81 5.16
N PHE A 131 -2.61 5.48 5.03
CA PHE A 131 -1.70 5.45 6.18
C PHE A 131 -1.27 6.83 6.69
N TYR A 132 -1.33 7.87 5.86
CA TYR A 132 -1.22 9.27 6.29
C TYR A 132 -2.49 9.78 7.01
N GLN A 133 -3.51 8.92 7.20
CA GLN A 133 -4.78 9.23 7.88
C GLN A 133 -5.55 10.38 7.21
N MET A 134 -5.52 10.44 5.88
CA MET A 134 -6.31 11.40 5.10
C MET A 134 -7.72 10.85 4.83
N ASP A 135 -8.46 10.56 5.90
CA ASP A 135 -9.69 9.74 5.87
C ASP A 135 -10.76 10.26 4.89
N GLU A 136 -11.02 11.57 4.89
CA GLU A 136 -12.00 12.20 3.99
C GLU A 136 -11.61 12.05 2.51
N LEU A 137 -10.33 12.26 2.20
CA LEU A 137 -9.81 12.10 0.84
C LEU A 137 -9.84 10.63 0.43
N MET A 138 -9.39 9.72 1.30
CA MET A 138 -9.41 8.28 1.07
C MET A 138 -10.83 7.79 0.77
N LEU A 139 -11.82 8.17 1.58
CA LEU A 139 -13.22 7.79 1.36
C LEU A 139 -13.75 8.36 0.06
N LYS A 140 -13.50 9.65 -0.22
CA LYS A 140 -13.92 10.28 -1.47
C LYS A 140 -13.37 9.55 -2.69
N LEU A 141 -12.08 9.20 -2.69
CA LEU A 141 -11.45 8.43 -3.76
C LEU A 141 -12.08 7.05 -3.90
N ALA A 142 -12.34 6.36 -2.79
CA ALA A 142 -13.00 5.07 -2.81
C ALA A 142 -14.39 5.14 -3.48
N GLU A 143 -15.21 6.13 -3.11
CA GLU A 143 -16.55 6.30 -3.67
C GLU A 143 -16.51 6.70 -5.16
N GLU A 144 -15.60 7.61 -5.54
CA GLU A 144 -15.50 8.12 -6.91
C GLU A 144 -14.95 7.08 -7.89
N LEU A 145 -14.02 6.24 -7.44
CA LEU A 145 -13.32 5.28 -8.31
C LEU A 145 -13.98 3.89 -8.35
N ASN A 146 -14.78 3.52 -7.35
CA ASN A 146 -15.34 2.16 -7.23
C ASN A 146 -16.12 1.71 -8.48
N GLU A 147 -17.11 2.49 -8.94
CA GLU A 147 -17.91 2.11 -10.12
C GLU A 147 -17.07 2.09 -11.41
N PRO A 148 -16.25 3.12 -11.73
CA PRO A 148 -15.35 3.10 -12.88
C PRO A 148 -14.43 1.87 -12.93
N ILE A 149 -13.86 1.46 -11.78
CA ILE A 149 -12.97 0.30 -11.69
C ILE A 149 -13.75 -1.00 -11.86
N GLN A 150 -14.90 -1.13 -11.17
CA GLN A 150 -15.73 -2.33 -11.23
C GLN A 150 -16.25 -2.61 -12.65
N ASP A 151 -16.61 -1.57 -13.39
CA ASP A 151 -17.16 -1.70 -14.74
C ASP A 151 -16.08 -1.69 -15.85
N SER A 152 -14.80 -1.42 -15.51
CA SER A 152 -13.67 -1.45 -16.45
C SER A 152 -13.46 -2.83 -17.06
N ASP A 153 -13.17 -2.90 -18.37
CA ASP A 153 -12.80 -4.14 -19.05
C ASP A 153 -11.29 -4.35 -19.19
N GLU A 154 -10.50 -3.35 -18.80
CA GLU A 154 -9.03 -3.38 -18.69
C GLU A 154 -8.57 -4.08 -17.40
N LEU A 155 -9.37 -3.99 -16.33
CA LEU A 155 -9.04 -4.54 -15.02
C LEU A 155 -9.60 -5.96 -14.81
N ILE A 156 -8.96 -6.68 -13.88
CA ILE A 156 -9.46 -7.97 -13.42
C ILE A 156 -10.70 -7.78 -12.53
N PRO A 157 -11.73 -8.63 -12.63
CA PRO A 157 -12.88 -8.53 -11.74
C PRO A 157 -12.47 -8.64 -10.26
N GLY A 158 -12.94 -7.71 -9.42
CA GLY A 158 -12.58 -7.63 -8.00
C GLY A 158 -11.41 -6.69 -7.70
N ALA A 159 -10.87 -5.99 -8.70
CA ALA A 159 -9.84 -4.96 -8.50
C ALA A 159 -10.31 -3.85 -7.55
N GLU A 160 -11.61 -3.58 -7.50
CA GLU A 160 -12.24 -2.60 -6.62
C GLU A 160 -12.24 -2.97 -5.12
N SER A 161 -11.78 -4.18 -4.76
CA SER A 161 -11.90 -4.72 -3.40
C SER A 161 -11.31 -3.80 -2.32
N ASP A 162 -10.13 -3.21 -2.53
CA ASP A 162 -9.51 -2.30 -1.57
C ASP A 162 -10.33 -1.01 -1.32
N LEU A 163 -11.05 -0.54 -2.35
CA LEU A 163 -11.94 0.62 -2.25
C LEU A 163 -13.22 0.25 -1.50
N ILE A 164 -13.81 -0.91 -1.82
CA ILE A 164 -14.99 -1.44 -1.13
C ILE A 164 -14.69 -1.65 0.36
N ASP A 165 -13.54 -2.24 0.69
CA ASP A 165 -13.12 -2.46 2.08
C ASP A 165 -12.98 -1.12 2.81
N THR A 166 -12.46 -0.09 2.15
CA THR A 166 -12.38 1.25 2.73
C THR A 166 -13.75 1.81 3.08
N ILE A 167 -14.69 1.77 2.13
CA ILE A 167 -16.06 2.22 2.32
C ILE A 167 -16.74 1.42 3.45
N PHE A 168 -16.53 0.11 3.47
CA PHE A 168 -17.07 -0.79 4.48
C PHE A 168 -16.54 -0.43 5.88
N PHE A 169 -15.22 -0.28 6.05
CA PHE A 169 -14.64 0.06 7.35
C PHE A 169 -15.03 1.46 7.81
N ASN A 170 -15.17 2.43 6.89
CA ASN A 170 -15.71 3.74 7.22
C ASN A 170 -17.15 3.64 7.74
N ALA A 171 -18.03 2.90 7.04
CA ALA A 171 -19.40 2.71 7.49
C ALA A 171 -19.48 2.02 8.86
N CYS A 172 -18.59 1.06 9.14
CA CYS A 172 -18.51 0.40 10.45
C CYS A 172 -18.05 1.35 11.55
N GLN A 173 -17.10 2.25 11.25
CA GLN A 173 -16.64 3.28 12.19
C GLN A 173 -17.73 4.32 12.48
N GLU A 174 -18.41 4.83 11.45
CA GLU A 174 -19.57 5.74 11.59
C GLU A 174 -20.67 5.08 12.43
N PHE A 175 -20.97 3.80 12.15
CA PHE A 175 -21.91 3.04 12.94
C PHE A 175 -21.47 2.90 14.40
N TYR A 176 -20.19 2.64 14.67
CA TYR A 176 -19.67 2.58 16.03
C TYR A 176 -19.89 3.92 16.78
N GLN A 177 -19.72 5.05 16.09
CA GLN A 177 -19.88 6.38 16.67
C GLN A 177 -21.34 6.81 16.87
N THR A 178 -22.24 6.40 15.96
CA THR A 178 -23.64 6.89 15.90
C THR A 178 -24.67 5.88 16.36
N LEU A 179 -24.34 4.59 16.29
CA LEU A 179 -25.23 3.43 16.43
C LEU A 179 -26.40 3.43 15.44
N ASP A 180 -26.30 4.17 14.33
CA ASP A 180 -27.31 4.23 13.28
C ASP A 180 -27.24 3.01 12.36
N THR A 181 -28.05 1.99 12.70
CA THR A 181 -28.18 0.78 11.88
C THR A 181 -28.73 1.07 10.47
N GLN A 182 -29.60 2.07 10.31
CA GLN A 182 -30.20 2.36 9.01
C GLN A 182 -29.19 2.96 8.05
N GLN A 183 -28.33 3.87 8.53
CA GLN A 183 -27.23 4.42 7.74
C GLN A 183 -26.27 3.31 7.29
N LEU A 184 -25.84 2.44 8.22
CA LEU A 184 -24.98 1.30 7.89
C LEU A 184 -25.60 0.41 6.82
N GLU A 185 -26.85 -0.03 7.01
CA GLU A 185 -27.55 -0.90 6.05
C GLU A 185 -27.69 -0.25 4.66
N ASN A 186 -27.95 1.06 4.62
CA ASN A 186 -28.05 1.80 3.36
C ASN A 186 -26.71 1.80 2.62
N THR A 187 -25.59 2.04 3.32
CA THR A 187 -24.25 2.01 2.74
C THR A 187 -23.88 0.61 2.25
N LEU A 188 -24.06 -0.43 3.07
CA LEU A 188 -23.76 -1.82 2.68
C LEU A 188 -24.57 -2.25 1.44
N ARG A 189 -25.84 -1.83 1.36
CA ARG A 189 -26.71 -2.11 0.21
C ARG A 189 -26.27 -1.36 -1.05
N LYS A 190 -25.85 -0.10 -0.92
CA LYS A 190 -25.36 0.73 -2.05
C LYS A 190 -24.20 0.05 -2.78
N TYR A 191 -23.32 -0.61 -2.04
CA TYR A 191 -22.09 -1.24 -2.57
C TYR A 191 -22.15 -2.77 -2.64
N ASP A 192 -23.35 -3.37 -2.61
CA ASP A 192 -23.60 -4.83 -2.74
C ASP A 192 -22.80 -5.69 -1.75
N TYR A 193 -22.57 -5.17 -0.53
CA TYR A 193 -21.88 -5.93 0.51
C TYR A 193 -22.83 -6.98 1.10
N ASN A 194 -22.42 -8.25 1.11
CA ASN A 194 -23.27 -9.34 1.60
C ASN A 194 -23.60 -9.15 3.09
N THR A 195 -24.89 -8.97 3.39
CA THR A 195 -25.41 -8.35 4.63
C THR A 195 -25.54 -9.29 5.82
N ASN A 196 -24.85 -10.42 5.88
CA ASN A 196 -24.85 -11.24 7.10
C ASN A 196 -23.90 -10.66 8.17
N PHE A 197 -24.08 -9.37 8.46
CA PHE A 197 -23.27 -8.54 9.36
C PHE A 197 -23.93 -8.36 10.74
N GLU A 198 -25.08 -9.00 10.97
CA GLU A 198 -25.84 -8.86 12.22
C GLU A 198 -25.02 -9.22 13.48
N PRO A 199 -24.23 -10.32 13.51
CA PRO A 199 -23.39 -10.64 14.67
C PRO A 199 -22.33 -9.56 14.94
N GLU A 200 -21.70 -9.02 13.89
CA GLU A 200 -20.73 -7.95 13.99
C GLU A 200 -21.35 -6.64 14.47
N GLN A 201 -22.56 -6.29 14.00
CA GLN A 201 -23.30 -5.13 14.49
C GLN A 201 -23.61 -5.23 15.98
N GLN A 202 -24.11 -6.38 16.43
CA GLN A 202 -24.39 -6.59 17.85
C GLN A 202 -23.12 -6.45 18.69
N PHE A 203 -21.99 -6.96 18.19
CA PHE A 203 -20.71 -6.86 18.89
C PHE A 203 -20.19 -5.41 18.94
N LEU A 204 -20.24 -4.67 17.83
CA LEU A 204 -19.87 -3.26 17.79
C LEU A 204 -20.78 -2.41 18.71
N LYS A 205 -22.10 -2.66 18.74
CA LYS A 205 -23.02 -2.04 19.71
C LYS A 205 -22.62 -2.34 21.15
N LYS A 206 -22.25 -3.59 21.44
CA LYS A 206 -21.76 -3.99 22.77
C LYS A 206 -20.50 -3.20 23.14
N ILE A 207 -19.53 -3.06 22.24
CA ILE A 207 -18.30 -2.30 22.52
C ILE A 207 -18.60 -0.80 22.71
N ALA A 208 -19.46 -0.23 21.86
CA ALA A 208 -19.80 1.19 21.92
C ALA A 208 -20.56 1.57 23.21
N THR A 209 -21.33 0.64 23.76
CA THR A 209 -22.10 0.84 25.00
C THR A 209 -21.37 0.38 26.25
N ALA A 210 -20.30 -0.41 26.12
CA ALA A 210 -19.40 -0.74 27.21
C ALA A 210 -18.59 0.51 27.60
N GLY A 211 -18.59 0.85 28.90
CA GLY A 211 -17.73 1.91 29.42
C GLY A 211 -16.25 1.59 29.25
N ASP A 212 -15.39 2.58 29.44
CA ASP A 212 -13.93 2.46 29.19
C ASP A 212 -13.18 1.58 30.21
N GLU A 213 -13.84 1.08 31.25
CA GLU A 213 -13.18 0.49 32.42
C GLU A 213 -13.05 -1.05 32.40
N GLU A 214 -13.74 -1.78 31.52
CA GLU A 214 -13.67 -3.25 31.47
C GLU A 214 -13.04 -3.78 30.17
N PRO A 215 -12.13 -4.78 30.24
CA PRO A 215 -11.60 -5.42 29.04
C PRO A 215 -12.72 -6.12 28.26
N ILE A 216 -12.74 -5.90 26.94
CA ILE A 216 -13.75 -6.42 26.01
C ILE A 216 -13.69 -7.96 25.95
N PHE A 217 -12.50 -8.53 26.19
CA PHE A 217 -12.26 -9.96 26.29
C PHE A 217 -11.49 -10.29 27.56
N THR A 218 -11.85 -11.40 28.20
CA THR A 218 -11.02 -12.03 29.25
C THR A 218 -10.20 -13.18 28.68
N ARG A 219 -9.10 -13.55 29.34
CA ARG A 219 -8.31 -14.75 28.99
C ARG A 219 -9.14 -16.05 29.00
N ASN A 220 -10.17 -16.13 29.85
CA ASN A 220 -11.08 -17.26 29.92
C ASN A 220 -12.01 -17.33 28.68
N ASP A 221 -12.38 -16.17 28.12
CA ASP A 221 -13.07 -16.12 26.84
C ASP A 221 -12.14 -16.72 25.76
N TRP A 222 -10.86 -16.33 25.75
CA TRP A 222 -9.90 -16.79 24.74
C TRP A 222 -9.48 -18.26 24.82
N ALA A 223 -9.31 -18.82 26.03
CA ALA A 223 -8.99 -20.24 26.20
C ALA A 223 -10.10 -21.17 25.64
N THR A 224 -11.35 -20.71 25.70
CA THR A 224 -12.52 -21.38 25.11
C THR A 224 -12.64 -21.11 23.60
N VAL A 225 -12.04 -20.02 23.10
CA VAL A 225 -12.15 -19.50 21.71
C VAL A 225 -11.46 -20.38 20.67
N VAL A 226 -10.31 -20.98 20.97
CA VAL A 226 -9.61 -21.83 20.00
C VAL A 226 -10.37 -23.13 19.70
N GLN A 227 -11.19 -23.60 20.65
CA GLN A 227 -11.79 -24.93 20.58
C GLN A 227 -13.12 -24.98 19.81
N ASN A 228 -13.89 -23.88 19.73
CA ASN A 228 -15.31 -23.96 19.33
C ASN A 228 -15.72 -23.18 18.06
N ASN A 229 -15.13 -22.01 17.77
CA ASN A 229 -15.42 -21.25 16.54
C ASN A 229 -14.39 -20.11 16.31
N SER A 230 -13.25 -20.44 15.70
CA SER A 230 -12.11 -19.53 15.58
C SER A 230 -12.36 -18.30 14.69
N LYS A 231 -13.23 -18.39 13.68
CA LYS A 231 -13.45 -17.29 12.71
C LYS A 231 -14.28 -16.14 13.29
N ASP A 232 -15.42 -16.43 13.90
CA ASP A 232 -16.32 -15.38 14.41
C ASP A 232 -15.69 -14.63 15.60
N LYS A 233 -14.91 -15.33 16.42
CA LYS A 233 -14.20 -14.74 17.54
C LYS A 233 -12.93 -13.99 17.11
N ALA A 234 -12.23 -14.42 16.07
CA ALA A 234 -11.16 -13.63 15.45
C ALA A 234 -11.67 -12.30 14.88
N ARG A 235 -12.85 -12.31 14.25
CA ARG A 235 -13.54 -11.08 13.81
C ARG A 235 -13.94 -10.19 14.99
N SER A 236 -14.45 -10.79 16.07
CA SER A 236 -14.77 -10.03 17.28
C SER A 236 -13.51 -9.38 17.88
N LEU A 237 -12.39 -10.11 17.90
CA LEU A 237 -11.12 -9.57 18.39
C LEU A 237 -10.59 -8.45 17.49
N PHE A 238 -10.73 -8.59 16.18
CA PHE A 238 -10.45 -7.51 15.22
C PHE A 238 -11.24 -6.24 15.54
N TRP A 239 -12.56 -6.33 15.75
CA TRP A 239 -13.37 -5.15 16.05
C TRP A 239 -12.96 -4.47 17.36
N ALA A 240 -12.59 -5.25 18.39
CA ALA A 240 -12.04 -4.68 19.61
C ALA A 240 -10.70 -3.99 19.39
N PHE A 241 -9.82 -4.56 18.57
CA PHE A 241 -8.56 -3.94 18.17
C PHE A 241 -8.79 -2.65 17.37
N ALA A 242 -9.74 -2.63 16.44
CA ALA A 242 -10.07 -1.45 15.65
C ALA A 242 -10.59 -0.31 16.54
N VAL A 243 -11.48 -0.62 17.49
CA VAL A 243 -11.94 0.36 18.49
C VAL A 243 -10.79 0.83 19.39
N TYR A 244 -9.90 -0.07 19.79
CA TYR A 244 -8.71 0.29 20.58
C TYR A 244 -7.83 1.30 19.83
N MET A 245 -7.49 1.01 18.57
CA MET A 245 -6.71 1.87 17.70
C MET A 245 -7.39 3.23 17.50
N PHE A 246 -8.69 3.24 17.21
CA PHE A 246 -9.47 4.46 17.07
C PHE A 246 -9.45 5.31 18.36
N LYS A 247 -9.73 4.73 19.52
CA LYS A 247 -9.75 5.47 20.80
C LYS A 247 -8.37 5.99 21.22
N LYS A 248 -7.30 5.22 21.00
CA LYS A 248 -5.95 5.55 21.48
C LYS A 248 -5.18 6.45 20.54
N GLY A 249 -5.37 6.29 19.24
CA GLY A 249 -4.56 6.97 18.23
C GLY A 249 -5.34 7.64 17.12
N ASN A 250 -6.68 7.68 17.20
CA ASN A 250 -7.56 8.22 16.17
C ASN A 250 -7.37 7.54 14.80
N PHE A 251 -6.98 6.27 14.79
CA PHE A 251 -6.81 5.51 13.57
C PHE A 251 -8.15 5.11 12.96
N HIS A 252 -8.26 5.27 11.65
CA HIS A 252 -9.39 4.74 10.91
C HIS A 252 -9.43 3.20 10.97
N PHE A 253 -10.63 2.62 10.99
CA PHE A 253 -10.83 1.16 11.04
C PHE A 253 -10.18 0.42 9.85
N SER A 254 -10.05 1.07 8.69
CA SER A 254 -9.34 0.49 7.53
C SER A 254 -7.85 0.27 7.80
N ILE A 255 -7.16 1.18 8.49
CA ILE A 255 -5.75 1.01 8.87
C ILE A 255 -5.63 -0.17 9.84
N SER A 256 -6.56 -0.27 10.79
CA SER A 256 -6.60 -1.39 11.73
C SER A 256 -6.75 -2.73 11.01
N ALA A 257 -7.57 -2.79 9.96
CA ALA A 257 -7.74 -3.97 9.11
C ALA A 257 -6.46 -4.34 8.35
N SER A 258 -5.81 -3.36 7.73
CA SER A 258 -4.55 -3.55 6.97
C SER A 258 -3.41 -4.08 7.85
N ILE A 259 -3.41 -3.77 9.15
CA ILE A 259 -2.43 -4.29 10.11
C ILE A 259 -2.88 -5.66 10.66
N TRP A 260 -4.14 -5.77 11.10
CA TRP A 260 -4.63 -6.95 11.81
C TRP A 260 -4.71 -8.20 10.94
N PHE A 261 -5.26 -8.11 9.72
CA PHE A 261 -5.52 -9.30 8.92
C PHE A 261 -4.25 -10.00 8.44
N PRO A 262 -3.20 -9.31 7.94
CA PRO A 262 -1.94 -9.97 7.61
C PRO A 262 -1.30 -10.66 8.82
N TYR A 263 -1.25 -9.98 9.97
CA TYR A 263 -0.74 -10.54 11.23
C TYR A 263 -1.52 -11.80 11.64
N PHE A 264 -2.85 -11.72 11.66
CA PHE A 264 -3.71 -12.82 12.06
C PHE A 264 -3.59 -14.01 11.10
N ASN A 265 -3.55 -13.75 9.79
CA ASN A 265 -3.40 -14.78 8.77
C ASN A 265 -2.08 -15.53 8.88
N MET A 266 -1.01 -14.87 9.29
CA MET A 266 0.27 -15.53 9.59
C MET A 266 0.13 -16.48 10.79
N LEU A 267 -0.43 -16.03 11.91
CA LEU A 267 -0.62 -16.87 13.09
C LEU A 267 -1.56 -18.06 12.84
N ALA A 268 -2.63 -17.84 12.06
CA ALA A 268 -3.64 -18.85 11.77
C ALA A 268 -3.08 -20.08 11.01
N ARG A 269 -1.97 -19.95 10.29
CA ARG A 269 -1.36 -21.04 9.51
C ARG A 269 -0.61 -22.08 10.37
N LYS A 270 -0.30 -21.75 11.62
CA LYS A 270 0.65 -22.53 12.46
C LYS A 270 0.05 -23.02 13.78
N GLU A 271 -1.27 -22.97 13.94
CA GLU A 271 -1.97 -23.28 15.20
C GLU A 271 -1.51 -22.43 16.42
N SER A 272 -0.76 -21.33 16.18
CA SER A 272 -0.21 -20.42 17.21
C SER A 272 -1.23 -19.40 17.72
N LEU A 273 -2.47 -19.46 17.23
CA LEU A 273 -3.59 -18.60 17.68
C LEU A 273 -3.88 -18.72 19.18
N SER A 274 -3.50 -19.83 19.81
CA SER A 274 -3.76 -20.06 21.23
C SER A 274 -2.95 -19.19 22.17
N ASN A 275 -1.83 -18.60 21.72
CA ASN A 275 -0.93 -17.83 22.59
C ASN A 275 -0.33 -16.57 21.97
N PHE A 276 -0.68 -16.23 20.72
CA PHE A 276 -0.16 -15.04 20.01
C PHE A 276 1.36 -14.93 20.01
N ARG A 277 2.08 -16.06 20.07
CA ARG A 277 3.54 -16.04 19.99
C ARG A 277 3.99 -15.77 18.56
N LEU A 278 4.60 -14.61 18.35
CA LEU A 278 5.29 -14.28 17.11
C LEU A 278 6.62 -15.02 17.05
N GLN A 279 6.87 -15.75 15.96
CA GLN A 279 8.20 -16.28 15.66
C GLN A 279 8.88 -15.35 14.66
N TYR A 280 10.18 -15.15 14.84
CA TYR A 280 10.99 -14.35 13.92
C TYR A 280 10.83 -14.81 12.46
N GLN A 281 10.93 -16.12 12.19
CA GLN A 281 10.87 -16.66 10.83
C GLN A 281 9.51 -16.42 10.17
N ASP A 282 8.41 -16.51 10.94
CA ASP A 282 7.07 -16.26 10.39
C ASP A 282 6.89 -14.77 10.06
N LEU A 283 7.42 -13.88 10.92
CA LEU A 283 7.42 -12.44 10.67
C LEU A 283 8.25 -12.10 9.43
N ASP A 284 9.48 -12.60 9.36
CA ASP A 284 10.39 -12.37 8.23
C ASP A 284 9.79 -12.88 6.91
N GLU A 285 9.20 -14.08 6.90
CA GLU A 285 8.51 -14.62 5.72
C GLU A 285 7.28 -13.78 5.33
N LEU A 286 6.53 -13.26 6.31
CA LEU A 286 5.39 -12.40 6.04
C LEU A 286 5.84 -11.06 5.45
N ILE A 287 6.84 -10.43 6.07
CA ILE A 287 7.39 -9.14 5.65
C ILE A 287 8.04 -9.25 4.27
N GLY A 288 8.82 -10.30 4.02
CA GLY A 288 9.46 -10.54 2.72
C GLY A 288 8.47 -10.65 1.54
N LYS A 289 7.21 -11.02 1.78
CA LYS A 289 6.16 -11.03 0.73
C LYS A 289 5.77 -9.63 0.27
N PHE A 290 5.83 -8.64 1.15
CA PHE A 290 5.52 -7.25 0.82
C PHE A 290 6.66 -6.56 0.07
N PHE A 291 7.90 -7.07 0.17
CA PHE A 291 9.11 -6.45 -0.38
C PHE A 291 9.75 -7.26 -1.53
N GLY A 292 9.00 -8.16 -2.15
CA GLY A 292 9.45 -8.93 -3.31
C GLY A 292 9.64 -8.07 -4.57
N PHE A 293 10.45 -8.53 -5.53
CA PHE A 293 10.78 -7.79 -6.78
C PHE A 293 9.57 -7.30 -7.60
N MET A 294 8.43 -7.99 -7.51
CA MET A 294 7.19 -7.63 -8.21
C MET A 294 6.08 -7.15 -7.25
N SER A 295 6.43 -6.84 -6.00
CA SER A 295 5.46 -6.41 -5.01
C SER A 295 5.18 -4.92 -5.17
N ASN A 296 3.90 -4.56 -5.17
CA ASN A 296 3.40 -3.19 -5.09
C ASN A 296 2.73 -2.93 -3.73
N THR A 297 3.17 -3.65 -2.69
CA THR A 297 2.56 -3.61 -1.34
C THR A 297 3.58 -3.25 -0.25
N GLU A 298 4.68 -2.59 -0.61
CA GLU A 298 5.73 -2.15 0.32
C GLU A 298 5.14 -1.30 1.47
N GLU A 299 4.20 -0.42 1.14
CA GLU A 299 3.46 0.41 2.10
C GLU A 299 2.76 -0.45 3.14
N GLN A 300 2.11 -1.54 2.73
CA GLN A 300 1.45 -2.46 3.65
C GLN A 300 2.46 -3.20 4.52
N GLY A 301 3.64 -3.54 3.99
CA GLY A 301 4.74 -4.14 4.75
C GLY A 301 5.26 -3.23 5.86
N PHE A 302 5.52 -1.96 5.54
CA PHE A 302 5.88 -0.93 6.52
C PHE A 302 4.76 -0.70 7.53
N ALA A 303 3.51 -0.54 7.07
CA ALA A 303 2.38 -0.32 7.95
C ALA A 303 2.17 -1.48 8.93
N LEU A 304 2.32 -2.73 8.46
CA LEU A 304 2.24 -3.92 9.30
C LEU A 304 3.36 -3.96 10.33
N LEU A 305 4.63 -3.79 9.91
CA LEU A 305 5.77 -3.92 10.82
C LEU A 305 5.75 -2.87 11.94
N TRP A 306 5.38 -1.62 11.62
CA TRP A 306 5.16 -0.56 12.60
C TRP A 306 3.81 -0.68 13.33
N GLY A 307 2.86 -1.42 12.76
CA GLY A 307 1.55 -1.72 13.33
C GLY A 307 1.56 -2.82 14.41
N ILE A 308 2.49 -3.77 14.34
CA ILE A 308 2.58 -4.89 15.31
C ILE A 308 2.72 -4.44 16.77
N PRO A 309 3.52 -3.42 17.12
CA PRO A 309 3.55 -2.89 18.49
C PRO A 309 2.18 -2.51 19.05
N TYR A 310 1.28 -1.96 18.23
CA TYR A 310 -0.09 -1.65 18.66
C TYR A 310 -0.92 -2.91 18.92
N ILE A 311 -0.73 -3.97 18.13
CA ILE A 311 -1.35 -5.28 18.38
C ILE A 311 -0.91 -5.79 19.75
N TYR A 312 0.38 -5.75 20.07
CA TYR A 312 0.87 -6.28 21.34
C TYR A 312 0.49 -5.43 22.55
N ASP A 313 0.44 -4.10 22.39
CA ASP A 313 -0.14 -3.22 23.40
C ASP A 313 -1.61 -3.57 23.67
N PHE A 314 -2.42 -3.72 22.61
CA PHE A 314 -3.81 -4.14 22.72
C PHE A 314 -3.95 -5.50 23.40
N LEU A 315 -3.21 -6.52 22.96
CA LEU A 315 -3.29 -7.87 23.53
C LEU A 315 -2.87 -7.90 25.00
N ARG A 316 -1.88 -7.08 25.40
CA ARG A 316 -1.46 -6.92 26.79
C ARG A 316 -2.53 -6.22 27.63
N ASP A 317 -3.10 -5.14 27.13
CA ASP A 317 -4.18 -4.39 27.80
C ASP A 317 -5.43 -5.26 28.01
N GLN A 318 -5.70 -6.18 27.07
CA GLN A 318 -6.77 -7.19 27.19
C GLN A 318 -6.36 -8.45 27.98
N GLN A 319 -5.15 -8.49 28.54
CA GLN A 319 -4.61 -9.63 29.31
C GLN A 319 -4.60 -10.96 28.53
N LEU A 320 -4.49 -10.89 27.20
CA LEU A 320 -4.44 -12.04 26.30
C LEU A 320 -3.02 -12.59 26.14
N VAL A 321 -2.01 -11.75 26.36
CA VAL A 321 -0.59 -12.12 26.39
C VAL A 321 0.08 -11.66 27.68
N THR A 322 1.18 -12.32 28.04
CA THR A 322 2.06 -11.88 29.12
C THR A 322 3.05 -10.84 28.61
N GLU A 323 3.66 -10.09 29.53
CA GLU A 323 4.77 -9.16 29.24
C GLU A 323 5.90 -9.87 28.48
N GLU A 324 6.32 -11.05 28.94
CA GLU A 324 7.34 -11.86 28.26
C GLU A 324 7.01 -12.18 26.78
N ILE A 325 5.74 -12.49 26.47
CA ILE A 325 5.32 -12.77 25.08
C ILE A 325 5.36 -11.50 24.25
N SER A 326 4.94 -10.37 24.83
CA SER A 326 4.98 -9.05 24.19
C SER A 326 6.41 -8.63 23.90
N ASP A 327 7.29 -8.64 24.90
CA ASP A 327 8.68 -8.18 24.77
C ASP A 327 9.44 -8.97 23.70
N LYS A 328 9.25 -10.30 23.69
CA LYS A 328 9.87 -11.16 22.68
C LYS A 328 9.37 -10.85 21.26
N ALA A 329 8.08 -10.55 21.09
CA ALA A 329 7.56 -10.17 19.79
C ALA A 329 8.13 -8.82 19.33
N LEU A 330 8.27 -7.86 20.24
CA LEU A 330 8.87 -6.55 19.95
C LEU A 330 10.37 -6.64 19.62
N GLU A 331 11.10 -7.59 20.23
CA GLU A 331 12.49 -7.89 19.87
C GLU A 331 12.60 -8.39 18.41
N HIS A 332 11.69 -9.28 17.99
CA HIS A 332 11.63 -9.75 16.60
C HIS A 332 11.30 -8.60 15.64
N VAL A 333 10.33 -7.74 15.98
CA VAL A 333 10.00 -6.54 15.19
C VAL A 333 11.20 -5.62 15.05
N ALA A 334 11.91 -5.33 16.13
CA ALA A 334 13.10 -4.47 16.11
C ALA A 334 14.22 -5.06 15.21
N THR A 335 14.39 -6.38 15.23
CA THR A 335 15.35 -7.07 14.37
C THR A 335 15.01 -6.88 12.89
N VAL A 336 13.76 -7.13 12.49
CA VAL A 336 13.30 -6.97 11.10
C VAL A 336 13.35 -5.50 10.65
N LYS A 337 13.01 -4.54 11.54
CA LYS A 337 13.16 -3.10 11.26
C LYS A 337 14.61 -2.74 10.92
N ASN A 338 15.57 -3.25 11.69
CA ASN A 338 16.99 -3.00 11.45
C ASN A 338 17.47 -3.55 10.10
N ASP A 339 16.88 -4.63 9.61
CA ASP A 339 17.21 -5.16 8.28
C ASP A 339 16.57 -4.31 7.17
N LEU A 340 15.34 -3.83 7.36
CA LEU A 340 14.73 -2.86 6.44
C LEU A 340 15.51 -1.54 6.38
N PHE A 341 16.05 -1.03 7.51
CA PHE A 341 16.89 0.17 7.50
C PHE A 341 18.13 0.02 6.62
N LYS A 342 18.72 -1.18 6.54
CA LYS A 342 19.88 -1.42 5.68
C LYS A 342 19.48 -1.42 4.20
N VAL A 343 18.32 -1.97 3.88
CA VAL A 343 17.81 -2.14 2.52
C VAL A 343 17.29 -0.81 1.96
N TYR A 344 16.52 -0.07 2.76
CA TYR A 344 15.87 1.19 2.38
C TYR A 344 16.62 2.44 2.88
N LYS A 345 17.92 2.33 3.16
CA LYS A 345 18.74 3.39 3.78
C LYS A 345 18.67 4.76 3.09
N ASP A 346 18.34 4.81 1.80
CA ASP A 346 18.29 6.04 1.00
C ASP A 346 16.85 6.50 0.72
N ASP A 347 15.84 5.67 0.97
CA ASP A 347 14.47 5.88 0.49
C ASP A 347 13.41 5.74 1.60
N ILE A 348 13.82 5.55 2.86
CA ILE A 348 12.87 5.23 3.92
C ILE A 348 11.93 6.38 4.29
N TRP A 349 12.32 7.64 4.02
CA TRP A 349 11.45 8.80 4.20
C TRP A 349 10.09 8.65 3.47
N ARG A 350 10.05 7.88 2.38
CA ARG A 350 8.82 7.61 1.62
C ARG A 350 7.75 6.87 2.44
N PHE A 351 8.16 6.26 3.55
CA PHE A 351 7.30 5.52 4.48
C PHE A 351 7.11 6.25 5.82
N ASP A 352 7.40 7.56 5.90
CA ASP A 352 7.28 8.36 7.13
C ASP A 352 5.83 8.48 7.66
N PHE A 353 4.83 7.96 6.92
CA PHE A 353 3.46 7.84 7.42
C PHE A 353 3.38 7.15 8.78
N VAL A 354 4.29 6.21 9.07
CA VAL A 354 4.34 5.50 10.37
C VAL A 354 4.64 6.44 11.55
N HIS A 355 5.23 7.61 11.30
CA HIS A 355 5.51 8.65 12.30
C HIS A 355 4.46 9.78 12.33
N THR A 356 3.41 9.66 11.52
CA THR A 356 2.19 10.48 11.65
C THR A 356 1.22 9.88 12.65
N TRP A 357 1.42 8.60 12.98
CA TRP A 357 0.63 7.85 13.93
C TRP A 357 0.97 8.24 15.37
N VAL A 358 0.01 8.08 16.27
CA VAL A 358 0.27 8.20 17.71
C VAL A 358 1.17 7.05 18.14
N LYS A 359 2.35 7.34 18.71
CA LYS A 359 3.33 6.32 19.13
C LYS A 359 2.69 5.23 20.02
N PRO A 360 3.02 3.94 19.81
CA PRO A 360 2.61 2.85 20.70
C PRO A 360 3.10 3.08 22.14
N SER A 361 2.35 2.58 23.13
CA SER A 361 2.71 2.68 24.55
C SER A 361 3.94 1.84 24.93
N SER A 362 4.20 0.74 24.21
CA SER A 362 5.39 -0.10 24.39
C SER A 362 6.67 0.50 23.82
N VAL A 363 6.58 1.52 22.95
CA VAL A 363 7.75 2.17 22.36
C VAL A 363 8.10 3.39 23.21
N ASN A 364 9.36 3.57 23.58
CA ASN A 364 9.80 4.74 24.34
C ASN A 364 9.93 5.99 23.45
N ASP A 365 9.81 7.18 24.03
CA ASP A 365 9.77 8.44 23.27
C ASP A 365 11.10 8.76 22.57
N GLU A 366 12.22 8.42 23.19
CA GLU A 366 13.56 8.67 22.66
C GLU A 366 13.78 7.86 21.38
N SER A 367 13.55 6.54 21.43
CA SER A 367 13.67 5.64 20.28
C SER A 367 12.71 6.01 19.15
N PHE A 368 11.48 6.42 19.46
CA PHE A 368 10.54 6.88 18.43
C PHE A 368 11.01 8.18 17.76
N THR A 369 11.57 9.11 18.54
CA THR A 369 12.10 10.37 18.02
C THR A 369 13.36 10.16 17.19
N GLU A 370 14.26 9.27 17.61
CA GLU A 370 15.44 8.87 16.86
C GLU A 370 15.08 8.20 15.54
N GLU A 371 14.12 7.26 15.55
CA GLU A 371 13.61 6.60 14.33
C GLU A 371 13.03 7.62 13.35
N LYS A 372 12.17 8.53 13.83
CA LYS A 372 11.61 9.61 13.03
C LYS A 372 12.68 10.53 12.42
N ASN A 373 13.68 10.91 13.22
CA ASN A 373 14.79 11.70 12.73
C ASN A 373 15.59 10.94 11.67
N HIS A 374 15.79 9.63 11.84
CA HIS A 374 16.47 8.80 10.84
C HIS A 374 15.73 8.83 9.49
N PHE A 375 14.41 8.68 9.49
CA PHE A 375 13.59 8.80 8.27
C PHE A 375 13.75 10.17 7.62
N HIS A 376 13.62 11.24 8.40
CA HIS A 376 13.80 12.60 7.87
C HIS A 376 15.20 12.85 7.31
N GLN A 377 16.25 12.30 7.92
CA GLN A 377 17.61 12.46 7.40
C GLN A 377 17.79 11.82 6.02
N THR A 378 17.10 10.72 5.72
CA THR A 378 17.16 10.12 4.37
C THR A 378 16.56 11.02 3.29
N PHE A 379 15.65 11.93 3.65
CA PHE A 379 15.14 12.96 2.76
C PHE A 379 16.15 14.11 2.56
N LEU A 380 16.95 14.45 3.58
CA LEU A 380 17.89 15.58 3.52
C LEU A 380 19.27 15.23 2.95
N ASP A 381 19.74 14.00 3.14
CA ASP A 381 21.14 13.65 2.91
C ASP A 381 21.48 13.51 1.43
N ARG A 382 21.95 14.60 0.81
CA ARG A 382 22.48 14.61 -0.57
C ARG A 382 23.86 13.96 -0.72
N THR A 383 24.50 13.55 0.38
CA THR A 383 25.92 13.15 0.39
C THR A 383 26.16 11.66 0.31
N MET A 384 25.12 10.83 0.44
CA MET A 384 25.18 9.39 0.18
C MET A 384 25.35 9.11 -1.31
N LYS A 385 26.54 9.39 -1.87
CA LYS A 385 26.95 8.83 -3.16
C LYS A 385 26.93 7.31 -3.00
N ARG A 386 25.88 6.65 -3.50
CA ARG A 386 25.81 5.19 -3.52
C ARG A 386 27.08 4.68 -4.18
N SER A 387 27.84 3.86 -3.44
CA SER A 387 28.85 3.02 -4.09
C SER A 387 28.11 2.23 -5.16
N SER A 388 28.50 2.39 -6.41
CA SER A 388 27.87 1.76 -7.57
C SER A 388 28.11 0.24 -7.57
N THR A 389 27.61 -0.48 -6.58
CA THR A 389 27.47 -1.92 -6.63
C THR A 389 26.20 -2.21 -7.41
N LYS A 390 26.36 -2.27 -8.73
CA LYS A 390 25.37 -2.73 -9.73
C LYS A 390 25.03 -4.22 -9.56
N ASN A 391 24.68 -4.66 -8.36
CA ASN A 391 24.06 -5.97 -8.15
C ASN A 391 22.67 -5.71 -7.61
N GLY A 392 21.69 -5.66 -8.51
CA GLY A 392 20.25 -5.58 -8.20
C GLY A 392 19.69 -6.85 -7.57
N ALA A 393 20.46 -7.52 -6.72
CA ALA A 393 19.97 -8.58 -5.86
C ALA A 393 19.49 -7.94 -4.56
N ASN A 394 18.18 -7.91 -4.36
CA ASN A 394 17.56 -7.56 -3.10
C ASN A 394 18.20 -8.43 -1.98
N PRO A 395 18.75 -7.87 -0.89
CA PRO A 395 19.39 -8.64 0.18
C PRO A 395 18.47 -9.71 0.79
N PHE A 396 17.15 -9.52 0.75
CA PHE A 396 16.16 -10.52 1.15
C PHE A 396 16.15 -11.77 0.25
N LEU A 397 16.58 -11.63 -1.00
CA LEU A 397 16.75 -12.77 -1.91
C LEU A 397 18.07 -13.49 -1.66
N ASP A 398 19.15 -12.81 -1.23
CA ASP A 398 20.46 -13.46 -1.07
C ASP A 398 20.51 -14.40 0.16
N HIS A 399 19.73 -14.11 1.21
CA HIS A 399 19.52 -15.05 2.31
C HIS A 399 18.60 -16.23 1.96
N SER A 400 17.78 -16.11 0.91
CA SER A 400 17.00 -17.23 0.38
C SER A 400 17.83 -18.20 -0.47
N VAL A 401 19.06 -17.82 -0.87
CA VAL A 401 19.98 -18.68 -1.66
C VAL A 401 20.77 -19.65 -0.78
N GLN A 402 20.81 -19.49 0.55
CA GLN A 402 21.47 -20.45 1.46
C GLN A 402 20.53 -21.46 2.14
N MET A 403 19.23 -21.45 1.85
CA MET A 403 18.36 -22.61 2.07
C MET A 403 17.62 -22.94 0.78
N SER A 404 18.23 -23.82 -0.02
CA SER A 404 17.59 -24.44 -1.18
C SER A 404 16.30 -25.15 -0.74
N LEU A 405 15.18 -24.48 -0.97
CA LEU A 405 13.82 -25.03 -0.86
C LEU A 405 13.22 -25.31 -2.26
N PHE A 406 14.06 -25.26 -3.30
CA PHE A 406 13.67 -25.49 -4.69
C PHE A 406 14.30 -26.73 -5.35
N ASP A 407 15.22 -27.43 -4.68
CA ASP A 407 15.74 -28.72 -5.20
C ASP A 407 14.76 -29.90 -5.00
N ASP A 408 13.84 -29.82 -4.03
CA ASP A 408 12.89 -30.89 -3.73
C ASP A 408 11.57 -30.81 -4.52
N LEU A 409 11.25 -29.66 -5.13
CA LEU A 409 10.00 -29.47 -5.89
C LEU A 409 10.10 -29.82 -7.38
N VAL A 410 11.29 -30.20 -7.87
CA VAL A 410 11.50 -30.63 -9.26
C VAL A 410 11.66 -32.15 -9.40
N ASN A 411 11.83 -32.90 -8.30
CA ASN A 411 12.06 -34.36 -8.35
C ASN A 411 10.95 -35.27 -7.81
N GLU A 412 9.86 -34.74 -7.24
CA GLU A 412 8.70 -35.56 -6.85
C GLU A 412 7.48 -35.28 -7.76
N GLY A 413 7.47 -35.92 -8.93
CA GLY A 413 6.35 -35.79 -9.86
C GLY A 413 6.32 -36.84 -10.98
N GLY A 414 6.87 -38.03 -10.74
CA GLY A 414 6.77 -39.15 -11.66
C GLY A 414 5.36 -39.77 -11.67
N ASN A 415 4.71 -39.70 -12.84
CA ASN A 415 3.68 -40.64 -13.35
C ASN A 415 2.24 -40.62 -12.78
N LYS A 416 1.30 -39.96 -13.50
CA LYS A 416 0.32 -40.59 -14.43
C LYS A 416 -0.87 -39.67 -14.81
N GLN A 417 -0.99 -39.43 -16.11
CA GLN A 417 -2.20 -39.30 -16.97
C GLN A 417 -3.39 -38.41 -16.52
N GLN A 418 -3.63 -37.31 -17.26
CA GLN A 418 -4.67 -37.25 -18.32
C GLN A 418 -4.63 -35.90 -19.05
N THR A 419 -4.36 -35.94 -20.35
CA THR A 419 -4.43 -34.81 -21.28
C THR A 419 -5.87 -34.34 -21.47
N LYS A 420 -6.19 -33.11 -21.04
CA LYS A 420 -7.31 -32.32 -21.58
C LYS A 420 -6.76 -31.12 -22.33
N SER A 421 -7.12 -31.04 -23.61
CA SER A 421 -6.74 -29.98 -24.54
C SER A 421 -7.15 -28.60 -24.02
N GLN A 422 -6.23 -27.65 -24.10
CA GLN A 422 -6.51 -26.24 -23.83
C GLN A 422 -7.50 -25.69 -24.87
N PRO A 423 -8.54 -24.95 -24.46
CA PRO A 423 -9.46 -24.32 -25.40
C PRO A 423 -8.81 -23.08 -26.04
N THR A 424 -8.94 -22.98 -27.36
CA THR A 424 -8.46 -21.86 -28.18
C THR A 424 -9.07 -20.52 -27.74
N LYS A 425 -8.36 -19.42 -27.98
CA LYS A 425 -8.74 -18.03 -27.60
C LYS A 425 -10.18 -17.65 -28.00
N ALA A 426 -10.75 -18.25 -29.05
CA ALA A 426 -12.14 -18.06 -29.48
C ALA A 426 -13.20 -18.63 -28.50
N ALA A 427 -12.88 -19.69 -27.75
CA ALA A 427 -13.79 -20.29 -26.78
C ALA A 427 -13.85 -19.50 -25.45
N LYS A 428 -12.75 -18.83 -25.07
CA LYS A 428 -12.72 -17.91 -23.92
C LYS A 428 -13.60 -16.67 -24.16
N SER A 429 -13.63 -16.11 -25.37
CA SER A 429 -14.45 -14.92 -25.67
C SER A 429 -15.97 -15.21 -25.66
N LYS A 430 -16.40 -16.40 -26.12
CA LYS A 430 -17.81 -16.82 -26.04
C LYS A 430 -18.28 -17.07 -24.61
N LYS A 431 -17.42 -17.58 -23.72
CA LYS A 431 -17.75 -17.78 -22.30
C LYS A 431 -17.85 -16.43 -21.56
N ARG A 432 -16.96 -15.47 -21.88
CA ARG A 432 -16.97 -14.09 -21.34
C ARG A 432 -18.23 -13.30 -21.77
N LYS A 433 -18.70 -13.46 -23.02
CA LYS A 433 -19.98 -12.85 -23.48
C LYS A 433 -21.21 -13.43 -22.80
N LYS A 434 -21.25 -14.74 -22.51
CA LYS A 434 -22.38 -15.37 -21.80
C LYS A 434 -22.45 -14.95 -20.33
N ALA A 435 -21.30 -14.82 -19.65
CA ALA A 435 -21.25 -14.30 -18.27
C ALA A 435 -21.75 -12.84 -18.18
N LYS A 436 -21.29 -11.96 -19.10
CA LYS A 436 -21.77 -10.56 -19.17
C LYS A 436 -23.28 -10.44 -19.46
N GLN A 437 -23.85 -11.34 -20.27
CA GLN A 437 -25.31 -11.37 -20.49
C GLN A 437 -26.10 -11.87 -19.28
N GLN A 438 -25.53 -12.73 -18.44
CA GLN A 438 -26.19 -13.25 -17.25
C GLN A 438 -26.16 -12.24 -16.09
N GLN A 439 -25.05 -11.51 -15.91
CA GLN A 439 -25.00 -10.37 -14.99
C GLN A 439 -25.96 -9.23 -15.39
N LYS A 440 -26.03 -8.88 -16.69
CA LYS A 440 -27.02 -7.89 -17.18
C LYS A 440 -28.49 -8.31 -17.01
N LYS A 441 -28.78 -9.62 -16.94
CA LYS A 441 -30.13 -10.13 -16.65
C LYS A 441 -30.44 -10.11 -15.15
N ASN A 442 -29.44 -10.29 -14.31
CA ASN A 442 -29.61 -10.22 -12.85
C ASN A 442 -29.73 -8.77 -12.35
N ARG A 443 -29.08 -7.79 -13.00
CA ARG A 443 -29.23 -6.35 -12.69
C ARG A 443 -30.56 -5.74 -13.18
N LYS A 444 -31.41 -6.49 -13.91
CA LYS A 444 -32.72 -6.03 -14.43
C LYS A 444 -33.92 -6.70 -13.73
N LYS A 445 -33.66 -7.44 -12.66
CA LYS A 445 -34.65 -7.94 -11.71
C LYS A 445 -34.40 -7.25 -10.40
#